data_AF-A0A7S3ILD8-F1
#
_entry.id   AF-A0A7S3ILD8-F1
#
_cell.length_a   1.000
_cell.length_b   1.000
_cell.length_c   1.000
_cell.angle_alpha   90.00
_cell.angle_beta   90.00
_cell.angle_gamma   90.00
#
_symmetry.space_group_name_H-M   'P 1'
#
loop_
_entity.id
_entity.type
_entity.pdbx_description
1 polymer ?
#
loop_
_entity_poly.entity_id
_entity_poly.type
_entity_poly.pdbx_seq_one_letter_code
_entity_poly.pdbx_strand_id
1 'polypeptide(L)'
;MTTLTLSNFWSLLFFSMLLLMGIDSIFGMYDFLIAYGWDFIPGLRNKMRKEVFVLILVIGFFLNGLLFITNNGWWWFNLFNSYACGDCLMMVLVFETCIIAVYLGFDKFDALLYARTGELTPRYLKFCILYISIPMMTGLLAYAMYAEYSYTMEPRWSHTIGRVLLFMPLVIIILGFIFPRKTPTLERLVEKQ
;
A
#
# COMPACT_ATOMS: atom_id res chain seq x y z
N MET A 1 -28.17 -16.08 20.62
CA MET A 1 -28.10 -17.49 21.06
C MET A 1 -27.48 -18.29 19.93
N THR A 2 -26.39 -18.97 20.20
CA THR A 2 -25.65 -19.75 19.21
C THR A 2 -26.39 -21.06 18.91
N THR A 3 -26.91 -21.19 17.68
CA THR A 3 -27.85 -22.23 17.26
C THR A 3 -27.20 -23.57 16.90
N LEU A 4 -25.87 -23.63 16.80
CA LEU A 4 -25.12 -24.83 16.44
C LEU A 4 -24.83 -25.69 17.69
N THR A 5 -25.01 -27.01 17.57
CA THR A 5 -24.49 -27.97 18.55
C THR A 5 -22.96 -27.85 18.59
N LEU A 6 -22.36 -27.89 19.79
CA LEU A 6 -20.93 -27.56 20.01
C LEU A 6 -20.54 -26.12 19.60
N SER A 7 -21.42 -25.13 19.79
CA SER A 7 -21.12 -23.74 19.42
C SER A 7 -19.78 -23.20 19.92
N ASN A 8 -19.30 -23.61 21.10
CA ASN A 8 -18.02 -23.13 21.62
C ASN A 8 -16.86 -23.59 20.72
N PHE A 9 -16.92 -24.80 20.18
CA PHE A 9 -15.93 -25.32 19.24
C PHE A 9 -15.94 -24.51 17.93
N TRP A 10 -17.12 -24.28 17.36
CA TRP A 10 -17.27 -23.50 16.12
C TRP A 10 -16.84 -22.04 16.28
N SER A 11 -17.13 -21.41 17.41
CA SER A 11 -16.69 -20.04 17.69
C SER A 11 -15.17 -19.94 17.79
N LEU A 12 -14.51 -20.95 18.38
CA LEU A 12 -13.05 -20.99 18.52
C LEU A 12 -12.38 -21.11 17.15
N LEU A 13 -12.90 -21.98 16.27
CA LEU A 13 -12.43 -22.10 14.89
C LEU A 13 -12.64 -20.80 14.10
N PHE A 14 -13.79 -20.15 14.26
CA PHE A 14 -14.09 -18.90 13.56
C PHE A 14 -13.14 -17.77 13.98
N PHE A 15 -12.93 -17.55 15.28
CA PHE A 15 -12.00 -16.52 15.74
C PHE A 15 -10.55 -16.88 15.42
N SER A 16 -10.16 -18.15 15.50
CA SER A 16 -8.82 -18.58 15.10
C SER A 16 -8.57 -18.33 13.62
N MET A 17 -9.56 -18.58 12.76
CA MET A 17 -9.48 -18.26 11.33
C MET A 17 -9.27 -16.76 11.11
N LEU A 18 -10.06 -15.90 11.76
CA LEU A 18 -9.90 -14.44 11.64
C LEU A 18 -8.51 -13.97 12.11
N LEU A 19 -8.00 -14.54 13.21
CA LEU A 19 -6.66 -14.23 13.72
C LEU A 19 -5.57 -14.68 12.74
N LEU A 20 -5.63 -15.91 12.24
CA LEU A 20 -4.64 -16.44 11.30
C LEU A 20 -4.63 -15.64 9.98
N MET A 21 -5.80 -15.26 9.46
CA MET A 21 -5.91 -14.42 8.25
C MET A 21 -5.27 -13.03 8.45
N GLY A 22 -5.46 -12.43 9.63
CA GLY A 22 -4.82 -11.15 9.97
C GLY A 22 -3.30 -11.29 10.14
N ILE A 23 -2.85 -12.36 10.79
CA ILE A 23 -1.42 -12.62 11.05
C ILE A 23 -0.64 -12.80 9.74
N ASP A 24 -1.15 -13.61 8.80
CA ASP A 24 -0.49 -13.85 7.51
C ASP A 24 -0.28 -12.55 6.72
N SER A 25 -1.34 -11.72 6.65
CA SER A 25 -1.29 -10.43 5.96
C SER A 25 -0.27 -9.47 6.60
N ILE A 26 -0.21 -9.43 7.93
CA ILE A 26 0.69 -8.55 8.67
C ILE A 26 2.15 -8.98 8.50
N PHE A 27 2.46 -10.28 8.51
CA PHE A 27 3.83 -10.77 8.27
C PHE A 27 4.34 -10.36 6.89
N GLY A 28 3.51 -10.49 5.84
CA GLY A 28 3.88 -10.03 4.51
C GLY A 28 4.18 -8.53 4.46
N MET A 29 3.38 -7.71 5.13
CA MET A 29 3.61 -6.27 5.23
C MET A 29 4.89 -5.93 6.00
N TYR A 30 5.16 -6.60 7.12
CA TYR A 30 6.38 -6.39 7.89
C TYR A 30 7.63 -6.77 7.10
N ASP A 31 7.62 -7.91 6.42
CA ASP A 31 8.76 -8.34 5.59
C ASP A 31 9.03 -7.35 4.46
N PHE A 32 7.98 -6.85 3.80
CA PHE A 32 8.10 -5.79 2.80
C PHE A 32 8.73 -4.51 3.37
N LEU A 33 8.24 -4.04 4.52
CA LEU A 33 8.76 -2.82 5.18
C LEU A 33 10.20 -2.98 5.64
N ILE A 34 10.56 -4.15 6.15
CA ILE A 34 11.92 -4.46 6.58
C ILE A 34 12.84 -4.48 5.37
N ALA A 35 12.47 -5.17 4.29
CA ALA A 35 13.24 -5.22 3.06
C ALA A 35 13.42 -3.83 2.46
N TYR A 36 12.32 -3.07 2.33
CA TYR A 36 12.35 -1.69 1.82
C TYR A 36 13.24 -0.79 2.69
N GLY A 37 13.02 -0.75 4.02
CA GLY A 37 13.83 0.08 4.91
C GLY A 37 15.32 -0.29 4.92
N TRP A 38 15.62 -1.58 4.81
CA TRP A 38 16.98 -2.10 4.78
C TRP A 38 17.72 -1.86 3.46
N ASP A 39 17.00 -1.78 2.35
CA ASP A 39 17.55 -1.57 1.01
C ASP A 39 17.66 -0.09 0.64
N PHE A 40 16.72 0.75 1.10
CA PHE A 40 16.68 2.17 0.75
C PHE A 40 17.63 3.04 1.59
N ILE A 41 18.20 2.57 2.70
CA ILE A 41 19.10 3.36 3.54
C ILE A 41 20.52 2.78 3.49
N PRO A 42 21.36 3.19 2.52
CA PRO A 42 22.69 2.60 2.30
C PRO A 42 23.65 2.77 3.49
N GLY A 43 23.40 3.73 4.39
CA GLY A 43 24.18 3.91 5.62
C GLY A 43 23.70 3.07 6.82
N LEU A 44 22.49 2.51 6.76
CA LEU A 44 21.90 1.79 7.89
C LEU A 44 22.57 0.43 8.11
N ARG A 45 22.90 -0.25 6.99
CA ARG A 45 23.57 -1.57 6.99
C ARG A 45 24.92 -1.56 7.68
N ASN A 46 25.64 -0.44 7.59
CA ASN A 46 26.98 -0.29 8.17
C ASN A 46 26.93 0.19 9.63
N LYS A 47 25.83 0.83 10.05
CA LYS A 47 25.73 1.51 11.34
C LYS A 47 24.89 0.74 12.37
N MET A 48 23.94 -0.08 11.94
CA MET A 48 23.03 -0.81 12.82
C MET A 48 22.81 -2.25 12.33
N ARG A 49 22.64 -3.19 13.28
CA ARG A 49 22.24 -4.56 12.98
C ARG A 49 20.76 -4.59 12.56
N LYS A 50 20.41 -5.48 11.63
CA LYS A 50 19.04 -5.66 11.13
C LYS A 50 18.03 -5.89 12.26
N GLU A 51 18.42 -6.67 13.28
CA GLU A 51 17.62 -6.95 14.48
C GLU A 51 17.16 -5.67 15.22
N VAL A 52 18.04 -4.68 15.36
CA VAL A 52 17.74 -3.43 16.05
C VAL A 52 16.75 -2.59 15.23
N PHE A 53 16.90 -2.58 13.91
CA PHE A 53 15.95 -1.89 13.02
C PHE A 53 14.54 -2.49 13.12
N VAL A 54 14.44 -3.83 13.09
CA VAL A 54 13.15 -4.53 13.26
C VAL A 54 12.53 -4.19 14.62
N LEU A 55 13.31 -4.21 15.70
CA LEU A 55 12.80 -3.86 17.03
C LEU A 55 12.21 -2.44 17.08
N ILE A 56 12.90 -1.46 16.49
CA ILE A 56 12.42 -0.07 16.42
C ILE A 56 11.11 0.00 15.64
N LEU A 57 11.02 -0.68 14.49
CA LEU A 57 9.79 -0.73 13.70
C LEU A 57 8.63 -1.32 14.50
N VAL A 58 8.83 -2.47 15.14
CA VAL A 58 7.78 -3.15 15.92
C VAL A 58 7.30 -2.28 17.08
N ILE A 59 8.21 -1.63 17.81
CA ILE A 59 7.85 -0.69 18.88
C ILE A 59 7.06 0.49 18.30
N GLY A 60 7.48 1.03 17.16
CA GLY A 60 6.76 2.10 16.46
C GLY A 60 5.32 1.69 16.10
N PHE A 61 5.13 0.51 15.52
CA PHE A 61 3.79 0.00 15.19
C PHE A 61 2.95 -0.31 16.42
N PHE A 62 3.56 -0.84 17.50
CA PHE A 62 2.86 -1.05 18.76
C PHE A 62 2.31 0.26 19.34
N LEU A 63 3.12 1.33 19.34
CA LEU A 63 2.69 2.65 19.79
C LEU A 63 1.55 3.23 18.94
N ASN A 64 1.61 3.05 17.61
CA ASN A 64 0.51 3.46 16.72
C ASN A 64 -0.75 2.60 16.96
N GLY A 65 -0.58 1.31 17.27
CA GLY A 65 -1.68 0.40 17.61
C GLY A 65 -2.48 0.82 18.83
N LEU A 66 -1.85 1.47 19.81
CA LEU A 66 -2.52 1.97 21.03
C LEU A 66 -3.66 2.95 20.72
N LEU A 67 -3.55 3.72 19.63
CA LEU A 67 -4.59 4.67 19.21
C LEU A 67 -5.92 3.96 18.92
N PHE A 68 -5.88 2.75 18.36
CA PHE A 68 -7.07 1.97 18.00
C PHE A 68 -7.74 1.23 19.17
N ILE A 69 -7.07 1.14 20.33
CA ILE A 69 -7.61 0.44 21.53
C ILE A 69 -8.29 1.45 22.49
N THR A 70 -8.21 2.74 22.19
CA THR A 70 -8.90 3.79 22.98
C THR A 70 -10.43 3.68 22.88
N ASN A 71 -11.17 4.34 23.78
CA ASN A 71 -12.64 4.32 23.80
C ASN A 71 -13.28 4.77 22.46
N ASN A 72 -12.59 5.64 21.71
CA ASN A 72 -13.00 6.11 20.37
C ASN A 72 -12.22 5.41 19.25
N GLY A 73 -11.63 4.25 19.52
CA GLY A 73 -10.78 3.50 18.59
C GLY A 73 -11.49 3.12 17.30
N TRP A 74 -12.79 2.80 17.37
CA TRP A 74 -13.59 2.50 16.18
C TRP A 74 -13.70 3.69 15.22
N TRP A 75 -13.82 4.92 15.74
CA TRP A 75 -13.86 6.12 14.91
C TRP A 75 -12.53 6.32 14.17
N TRP A 76 -11.41 6.20 14.88
CA TRP A 76 -10.08 6.25 14.27
C TRP A 76 -9.89 5.15 13.22
N PHE A 77 -10.29 3.92 13.55
CA PHE A 77 -10.23 2.78 12.64
C PHE A 77 -11.00 3.05 11.35
N ASN A 78 -12.23 3.57 11.46
CA ASN A 78 -13.06 3.88 10.30
C ASN A 78 -12.43 4.98 9.43
N LEU A 79 -11.87 6.03 10.04
CA LEU A 79 -11.17 7.10 9.33
C LEU A 79 -9.99 6.57 8.51
N PHE A 80 -9.09 5.78 9.13
CA PHE A 80 -7.94 5.19 8.44
C PHE A 80 -8.37 4.17 7.38
N ASN A 81 -9.39 3.35 7.65
CA ASN A 81 -9.86 2.35 6.70
C ASN A 81 -10.42 2.99 5.43
N SER A 82 -11.18 4.10 5.56
CA SER A 82 -11.73 4.82 4.40
C SER A 82 -10.64 5.55 3.62
N TYR A 83 -9.88 6.44 4.28
CA TYR A 83 -8.97 7.36 3.58
C TYR A 83 -7.61 6.72 3.24
N ALA A 84 -7.01 5.91 4.13
CA ALA A 84 -5.64 5.42 3.95
C ALA A 84 -5.58 4.07 3.21
N CYS A 85 -6.54 3.17 3.42
CA CYS A 85 -6.55 1.86 2.76
C CYS A 85 -7.27 1.89 1.41
N GLY A 86 -8.43 2.55 1.33
CA GLY A 86 -9.22 2.66 0.09
C GLY A 86 -8.67 3.74 -0.84
N ASP A 87 -8.99 5.00 -0.53
CA ASP A 87 -8.81 6.12 -1.46
C ASP A 87 -7.32 6.42 -1.74
N CYS A 88 -6.47 6.37 -0.72
CA CYS A 88 -5.03 6.57 -0.85
C CYS A 88 -4.37 5.50 -1.74
N LEU A 89 -4.72 4.21 -1.60
CA LEU A 89 -4.16 3.15 -2.45
C LEU A 89 -4.58 3.32 -3.91
N MET A 90 -5.85 3.65 -4.15
CA MET A 90 -6.33 3.94 -5.50
C MET A 90 -5.58 5.12 -6.12
N MET A 91 -5.33 6.18 -5.33
CA MET A 91 -4.56 7.34 -5.79
C MET A 91 -3.14 6.93 -6.20
N VAL A 92 -2.43 6.18 -5.35
CA VAL A 92 -1.08 5.69 -5.65
C VAL A 92 -1.04 4.91 -6.96
N LEU A 93 -1.98 3.97 -7.16
CA LEU A 93 -2.03 3.13 -8.36
C LEU A 93 -2.23 3.93 -9.65
N VAL A 94 -3.09 4.95 -9.64
CA VAL A 94 -3.29 5.83 -10.80
C VAL A 94 -1.99 6.57 -11.13
N PHE A 95 -1.33 7.16 -10.14
CA PHE A 95 -0.08 7.90 -10.40
C PHE A 95 1.06 6.97 -10.81
N GLU A 96 1.22 5.81 -10.17
CA GLU A 96 2.24 4.82 -10.52
C GLU A 96 2.09 4.34 -11.97
N THR A 97 0.87 4.00 -12.38
CA THR A 97 0.59 3.56 -13.76
C THR A 97 0.79 4.68 -14.78
N CYS A 98 0.39 5.93 -14.46
CA CYS A 98 0.68 7.09 -15.31
C CYS A 98 2.19 7.34 -15.46
N ILE A 99 2.95 7.24 -14.38
CA ILE A 99 4.41 7.41 -14.39
C ILE A 99 5.06 6.33 -15.26
N ILE A 100 4.65 5.07 -15.11
CA ILE A 100 5.16 3.97 -15.94
C ILE A 100 4.84 4.21 -17.42
N ALA A 101 3.60 4.62 -17.73
CA ALA A 101 3.15 4.88 -19.09
C ALA A 101 3.96 6.00 -19.78
N VAL A 102 4.25 7.09 -19.08
CA VAL A 102 4.94 8.27 -19.66
C VAL A 102 6.47 8.12 -19.64
N TYR A 103 7.06 7.69 -18.52
CA TYR A 103 8.52 7.68 -18.36
C TYR A 103 9.18 6.40 -18.87
N LEU A 104 8.60 5.24 -18.57
CA LEU A 104 9.17 3.96 -18.98
C LEU A 104 8.68 3.56 -20.38
N GLY A 105 7.39 3.80 -20.67
CA GLY A 105 6.73 3.29 -21.87
C GLY A 105 6.49 1.79 -21.79
N PHE A 106 5.37 1.33 -22.36
CA PHE A 106 4.96 -0.07 -22.25
C PHE A 106 5.92 -1.05 -22.91
N ASP A 107 6.62 -0.65 -23.97
CA ASP A 107 7.54 -1.53 -24.68
C ASP A 107 8.79 -1.87 -23.86
N LYS A 108 9.33 -0.88 -23.13
CA LYS A 108 10.48 -1.10 -22.24
C LYS A 108 10.07 -1.88 -20.98
N PHE A 109 8.86 -1.64 -20.48
CA PHE A 109 8.30 -2.40 -19.37
C PHE A 109 8.11 -3.88 -19.74
N ASP A 110 7.62 -4.17 -20.94
CA ASP A 110 7.44 -5.54 -21.42
C ASP A 110 8.78 -6.24 -21.65
N ALA A 111 9.80 -5.53 -22.15
CA ALA A 111 11.16 -6.06 -22.25
C ALA A 111 11.76 -6.39 -20.86
N LEU A 112 11.49 -5.56 -19.85
CA LEU A 112 11.92 -5.81 -18.47
C LEU A 112 11.19 -7.04 -17.88
N LEU A 113 9.89 -7.16 -18.11
CA LEU A 113 9.12 -8.33 -17.68
C LEU A 113 9.61 -9.61 -18.36
N TYR A 114 9.86 -9.55 -19.67
CA TYR A 114 10.40 -10.68 -20.41
C TYR A 114 11.77 -11.12 -19.88
N ALA A 115 12.66 -10.18 -19.55
CA ALA A 115 13.96 -10.48 -18.95
C ALA A 115 13.87 -11.15 -17.57
N ARG A 116 12.76 -10.95 -16.82
CA ARG A 116 12.59 -11.50 -15.47
C ARG A 116 11.77 -12.79 -15.42
N THR A 117 10.74 -12.89 -16.25
CA THR A 117 9.77 -13.99 -16.22
C THR A 117 10.00 -14.95 -17.40
N GLY A 118 10.66 -14.52 -18.47
CA GLY A 118 10.85 -15.29 -19.71
C GLY A 118 9.63 -15.30 -20.65
N GLU A 119 8.55 -14.61 -20.27
CA GLU A 119 7.29 -14.56 -21.02
C GLU A 119 6.89 -13.11 -21.31
N LEU A 120 6.35 -12.88 -22.52
CA LEU A 120 5.84 -11.57 -22.94
C LEU A 120 4.44 -11.35 -22.35
N THR A 121 4.15 -10.13 -21.93
CA THR A 121 2.83 -9.81 -21.37
C THR A 121 1.78 -9.90 -22.47
N PRO A 122 0.70 -10.69 -22.28
CA PRO A 122 -0.30 -10.85 -23.30
C PRO A 122 -1.02 -9.52 -23.59
N ARG A 123 -1.34 -9.29 -24.86
CA ARG A 123 -1.89 -8.01 -25.32
C ARG A 123 -3.22 -7.65 -24.63
N TYR A 124 -4.08 -8.62 -24.35
CA TYR A 124 -5.35 -8.40 -23.66
C TYR A 124 -5.15 -7.84 -22.23
N LEU A 125 -4.10 -8.26 -21.53
CA LEU A 125 -3.81 -7.79 -20.18
C LEU A 125 -3.32 -6.34 -20.22
N LYS A 126 -2.47 -5.99 -21.19
CA LYS A 126 -2.06 -4.60 -21.43
C LYS A 126 -3.27 -3.71 -21.72
N PHE A 127 -4.19 -4.18 -22.56
CA PHE A 127 -5.44 -3.47 -22.85
C PHE A 127 -6.32 -3.31 -21.59
N CYS A 128 -6.45 -4.35 -20.78
CA CYS A 128 -7.22 -4.30 -19.53
C CYS A 128 -6.64 -3.27 -18.55
N ILE A 129 -5.33 -3.27 -18.35
CA ILE A 129 -4.66 -2.33 -17.44
C ILE A 129 -4.83 -0.88 -17.92
N LEU A 130 -4.60 -0.62 -19.20
CA LEU A 130 -4.61 0.75 -19.70
C LEU A 130 -6.01 1.34 -19.88
N TYR A 131 -6.92 0.57 -20.46
CA TYR A 131 -8.21 1.09 -20.93
C TYR A 131 -9.36 0.77 -20.00
N ILE A 132 -9.21 -0.23 -19.11
CA ILE A 132 -10.28 -0.61 -18.18
C ILE A 132 -9.92 -0.17 -16.77
N SER A 133 -8.78 -0.60 -16.23
CA SER A 133 -8.48 -0.35 -14.81
C SER A 133 -8.18 1.12 -14.51
N ILE A 134 -7.42 1.83 -15.35
CA ILE A 134 -7.11 3.26 -15.10
C ILE A 134 -8.36 4.14 -15.13
N PRO A 135 -9.24 4.08 -16.16
CA PRO A 135 -10.49 4.86 -16.15
C PRO A 135 -11.42 4.47 -14.99
N MET A 136 -11.46 3.19 -14.64
CA MET A 136 -12.28 2.72 -13.53
C MET A 136 -11.77 3.25 -12.18
N MET A 137 -10.47 3.18 -11.91
CA MET A 137 -9.86 3.68 -10.68
C MET A 137 -9.97 5.21 -10.57
N THR A 138 -9.73 5.94 -11.66
CA THR A 138 -9.92 7.40 -11.69
C THR A 138 -11.38 7.80 -11.50
N GLY A 139 -12.32 7.07 -12.08
CA GLY A 139 -13.76 7.28 -11.88
C GLY A 139 -14.22 7.01 -10.44
N LEU A 140 -13.74 5.92 -9.83
CA LEU A 140 -14.00 5.59 -8.42
C LEU A 140 -13.45 6.67 -7.47
N LEU A 141 -12.23 7.14 -7.71
CA LEU A 141 -11.63 8.24 -6.95
C LEU A 141 -12.43 9.54 -7.09
N ALA A 142 -12.86 9.90 -8.30
CA ALA A 142 -13.68 11.09 -8.52
C ALA A 142 -15.02 11.00 -7.79
N TYR A 143 -15.64 9.81 -7.79
CA TYR A 143 -16.86 9.55 -7.02
C TYR A 143 -16.62 9.64 -5.51
N ALA A 144 -15.54 9.07 -4.99
CA ALA A 144 -15.18 9.15 -3.57
C ALA A 144 -15.04 10.60 -3.10
N MET A 145 -14.36 11.44 -3.88
CA MET A 145 -14.21 12.88 -3.60
C MET A 145 -15.55 13.63 -3.61
N TYR A 146 -16.45 13.26 -4.52
CA TYR A 146 -17.80 13.84 -4.59
C TYR A 146 -18.67 13.41 -3.40
N ALA A 147 -18.60 12.13 -3.03
CA ALA A 147 -19.31 11.58 -1.88
C ALA A 147 -18.83 12.25 -0.57
N GLU A 148 -17.52 12.47 -0.40
CA GLU A 148 -16.96 13.17 0.75
C GLU A 148 -17.55 14.58 0.92
N TYR A 149 -17.71 15.33 -0.18
CA TYR A 149 -18.29 16.68 -0.14
C TYR A 149 -19.77 16.70 0.29
N SER A 150 -20.50 15.61 0.04
CA SER A 150 -21.94 15.53 0.30
C SER A 150 -22.29 15.20 1.76
N TYR A 151 -21.40 14.52 2.50
CA TYR A 151 -21.62 14.15 3.91
C TYR A 151 -20.96 15.14 4.87
N THR A 152 -21.70 16.15 5.33
CA THR A 152 -21.22 17.24 6.19
C THR A 152 -21.32 16.97 7.71
N MET A 153 -21.57 15.73 8.14
CA MET A 153 -21.84 15.42 9.55
C MET A 153 -20.59 15.10 10.39
N GLU A 154 -19.40 15.06 9.79
CA GLU A 154 -18.14 14.89 10.52
C GLU A 154 -17.48 16.23 10.88
N PRO A 155 -16.73 16.30 12.01
CA PRO A 155 -16.05 17.53 12.38
C PRO A 155 -14.92 17.86 11.38
N ARG A 156 -14.72 19.15 11.07
CA ARG A 156 -13.77 19.61 10.03
C ARG A 156 -12.33 19.12 10.19
N TRP A 157 -11.90 18.87 11.43
CA TRP A 157 -10.56 18.34 11.70
C TRP A 157 -10.41 16.88 11.23
N SER A 158 -11.48 16.08 11.26
CA SER A 158 -11.53 14.71 10.71
C SER A 158 -11.18 14.70 9.23
N HIS A 159 -11.91 15.49 8.43
CA HIS A 159 -11.67 15.62 6.99
C HIS A 159 -10.28 16.15 6.68
N THR A 160 -9.76 17.06 7.51
CA THR A 160 -8.40 17.59 7.31
C THR A 160 -7.36 16.49 7.49
N ILE A 161 -7.49 15.65 8.52
CA ILE A 161 -6.60 14.50 8.74
C ILE A 161 -6.75 13.48 7.61
N GLY A 162 -7.98 13.15 7.20
CA GLY A 162 -8.25 12.23 6.10
C GLY A 162 -7.61 12.68 4.78
N ARG A 163 -7.74 13.96 4.44
CA ARG A 163 -7.10 14.54 3.25
C ARG A 163 -5.58 14.53 3.34
N VAL A 164 -5.01 14.85 4.50
CA VAL A 164 -3.55 14.78 4.69
C VAL A 164 -3.05 13.35 4.47
N LEU A 165 -3.76 12.34 4.96
CA LEU A 165 -3.43 10.93 4.72
C LEU A 165 -3.51 10.58 3.22
N LEU A 166 -4.53 11.07 2.52
CA LEU A 166 -4.71 10.83 1.09
C LEU A 166 -3.61 11.45 0.23
N PHE A 167 -3.20 12.69 0.51
CA PHE A 167 -2.18 13.39 -0.28
C PHE A 167 -0.73 13.05 0.13
N MET A 168 -0.52 12.39 1.27
CA MET A 168 0.80 11.98 1.76
C MET A 168 1.65 11.22 0.73
N PRO A 169 1.16 10.15 0.06
CA PRO A 169 1.95 9.45 -0.95
C PRO A 169 2.33 10.34 -2.15
N LEU A 170 1.48 11.27 -2.55
CA LEU A 170 1.79 12.19 -3.64
C LEU A 170 3.00 13.07 -3.34
N VAL A 171 3.08 13.57 -2.10
CA VAL A 171 4.24 14.34 -1.65
C VAL A 171 5.51 13.49 -1.74
N ILE A 172 5.45 12.21 -1.35
CA ILE A 172 6.59 11.29 -1.44
C ILE A 172 6.99 11.04 -2.90
N ILE A 173 6.03 10.84 -3.80
CA ILE A 173 6.29 10.67 -5.24
C ILE A 173 7.01 11.91 -5.80
N ILE A 174 6.51 13.11 -5.50
CA ILE A 174 7.11 14.37 -5.94
C ILE A 174 8.54 14.53 -5.38
N LEU A 175 8.75 14.22 -4.10
CA LEU A 175 10.08 14.23 -3.49
C LEU A 175 11.04 13.24 -4.18
N GLY A 176 10.53 12.07 -4.57
CA GLY A 176 11.28 11.08 -5.35
C GLY A 176 11.74 11.61 -6.71
N PHE A 177 10.92 12.42 -7.39
CA PHE A 177 11.31 13.10 -8.63
C PHE A 177 12.34 14.23 -8.42
N ILE A 178 12.24 14.98 -7.32
CA ILE A 178 13.17 16.08 -7.00
C ILE A 178 14.55 15.55 -6.60
N PHE A 179 14.59 14.43 -5.86
CA PHE A 179 15.83 13.79 -5.43
C PHE A 179 16.06 12.46 -6.15
N PRO A 180 16.31 12.48 -7.47
CA PRO A 180 16.52 11.26 -8.23
C PRO A 180 17.82 10.61 -7.73
N ARG A 181 17.70 9.43 -7.12
CA ARG A 181 18.86 8.59 -6.85
C ARG A 181 19.28 7.91 -8.13
N LYS A 182 20.60 7.75 -8.31
CA LYS A 182 21.19 7.00 -9.42
C LYS A 182 20.78 5.53 -9.29
N THR A 183 19.66 5.15 -9.88
CA THR A 183 19.33 3.77 -10.17
C THR A 183 20.25 3.27 -11.28
N PRO A 184 20.73 2.01 -11.23
CA PRO A 184 21.45 1.45 -12.35
C PRO A 184 20.56 1.51 -13.60
N THR A 185 21.10 2.06 -14.69
CA THR A 185 20.43 2.10 -16.00
C THR A 185 19.93 0.71 -16.36
N LEU A 186 18.70 0.59 -16.87
CA LEU A 186 18.04 -0.68 -17.20
C LEU A 186 18.93 -1.61 -18.06
N GLU A 187 19.73 -1.05 -18.95
CA GLU A 187 20.72 -1.78 -19.77
C GLU A 187 21.74 -2.55 -18.91
N ARG A 188 22.22 -1.97 -17.80
CA ARG A 188 23.15 -2.65 -16.88
C ARG A 188 22.52 -3.76 -16.06
N LEU A 189 21.18 -3.80 -15.96
CA LEU A 189 20.46 -4.89 -15.28
C LEU A 189 20.19 -6.05 -16.24
N VAL A 190 20.07 -5.77 -17.55
CA VAL A 190 19.95 -6.78 -18.61
C VAL A 190 21.32 -7.36 -18.99
N GLU A 191 22.39 -6.55 -19.05
CA GLU A 191 23.75 -7.00 -19.39
C GLU A 191 24.47 -7.77 -18.26
N LYS A 192 24.02 -7.68 -17.01
CA LYS A 192 24.65 -8.35 -15.87
C LYS A 192 24.13 -9.76 -15.58
N GLN A 193 23.26 -10.30 -16.45
CA GLN A 193 22.78 -11.68 -16.40
C GLN A 193 23.34 -12.47 -17.57
#